data_AF-A0A562Q959-F1
#
_entry.id   AF-A0A562Q959-F1
#
_cell.length_a   1.000
_cell.length_b   1.000
_cell.length_c   1.000
_cell.angle_alpha   90.00
_cell.angle_beta   90.00
_cell.angle_gamma   90.00
#
_symmetry.space_group_name_H-M   'P 1'
#
loop_
_entity.id
_entity.type
_entity.pdbx_description
1 polymer ?
#
loop_
_entity_poly.entity_id
_entity_poly.type
_entity_poly.pdbx_seq_one_letter_code
_entity_poly.pdbx_strand_id
1 'polypeptide(L)'
;MSESARYASFTFLLDEAGQVHSLPHSLYVAMVHSEAAPIGLAGKRLRLVDWYVRLKDGCAEHVASEWYGWIHIDAEGCYHPSTLPNDPPAVLNSRNIDETALPTDEERERLELLVFGKTLSSTETTEERGPDGVPLDLYSG
;
A
#
# COMPACT_ATOMS: atom_id res chain seq x y z
N MET A 1 5.91 -19.80 -24.29
CA MET A 1 5.52 -18.38 -24.22
C MET A 1 6.17 -17.84 -22.96
N SER A 2 7.10 -16.90 -23.08
CA SER A 2 7.71 -16.29 -21.90
C SER A 2 6.65 -15.43 -21.24
N GLU A 3 6.07 -15.89 -20.12
CA GLU A 3 5.35 -15.00 -19.22
C GLU A 3 6.33 -13.88 -18.84
N SER A 4 6.08 -12.69 -19.38
CA SER A 4 6.78 -11.51 -18.91
C SER A 4 6.45 -11.39 -17.44
N ALA A 5 7.45 -11.55 -16.57
CA ALA A 5 7.27 -11.31 -15.15
C ALA A 5 6.59 -9.94 -15.00
N ARG A 6 5.36 -9.96 -14.49
CA ARG A 6 4.60 -8.73 -14.27
C ARG A 6 5.07 -8.17 -12.95
N TYR A 7 5.13 -6.86 -12.87
CA TYR A 7 5.48 -6.16 -11.65
C TYR A 7 4.44 -5.08 -11.38
N ALA A 8 4.18 -4.83 -10.11
CA ALA A 8 3.31 -3.75 -9.67
C ALA A 8 4.01 -2.99 -8.54
N SER A 9 3.87 -1.66 -8.59
CA SER A 9 4.29 -0.78 -7.50
C SER A 9 3.13 -0.63 -6.52
N PHE A 10 3.43 -0.86 -5.25
CA PHE A 10 2.51 -0.63 -4.14
C PHE A 10 3.09 0.44 -3.25
N THR A 11 2.40 1.57 -3.20
CA THR A 11 2.82 2.73 -2.41
C THR A 11 1.91 2.89 -1.20
N PHE A 12 2.52 3.13 -0.04
CA PHE A 12 1.83 3.30 1.24
C PHE A 12 2.38 4.49 2.00
N LEU A 13 1.54 5.07 2.85
CA LEU A 13 1.90 6.10 3.81
C LEU A 13 1.69 5.55 5.22
N LEU A 14 2.70 5.68 6.08
CA LEU A 14 2.57 5.40 7.50
C LEU A 14 2.63 6.70 8.28
N ASP A 15 1.66 6.90 9.15
CA ASP A 15 1.71 8.01 10.10
C ASP A 15 2.55 7.67 11.35
N GLU A 16 2.71 8.65 12.23
CA GLU A 16 3.43 8.49 13.49
C GLU A 16 2.69 7.59 14.50
N ALA A 17 1.38 7.35 14.30
CA ALA A 17 0.60 6.41 15.09
C ALA A 17 0.72 4.96 14.58
N GLY A 18 1.45 4.74 13.48
CA GLY A 18 1.63 3.45 12.82
C GLY A 18 0.42 3.01 11.99
N GLN A 19 -0.48 3.94 11.67
CA GLN A 19 -1.58 3.68 10.74
C GLN A 19 -1.04 3.63 9.31
N VAL A 20 -1.36 2.53 8.62
CA VAL A 20 -1.01 2.34 7.21
C VAL A 20 -2.16 2.83 6.34
N HIS A 21 -1.83 3.70 5.37
CA HIS A 21 -2.73 4.20 4.34
C HIS A 21 -2.24 3.74 2.97
N SER A 22 -3.06 3.00 2.23
CA SER A 22 -2.74 2.68 0.84
C SER A 22 -2.85 3.94 -0.01
N LEU A 23 -1.81 4.19 -0.81
CA LEU A 23 -1.75 5.34 -1.70
C LEU A 23 -1.79 4.85 -3.16
N PRO A 24 -2.96 4.92 -3.83
CA PRO A 24 -3.04 4.62 -5.25
C PRO A 24 -2.06 5.50 -6.03
N HIS A 25 -1.42 4.93 -7.06
CA HIS A 25 -0.40 5.65 -7.84
C HIS A 25 -0.93 6.97 -8.42
N SER A 26 -2.19 7.02 -8.86
CA SER A 26 -2.83 8.25 -9.33
C SER A 26 -2.93 9.33 -8.24
N LEU A 27 -3.19 8.93 -6.99
CA LEU A 27 -3.24 9.84 -5.86
C LEU A 27 -1.84 10.31 -5.46
N TYR A 28 -0.84 9.42 -5.50
CA TYR A 28 0.57 9.81 -5.32
C TYR A 28 1.00 10.87 -6.33
N VAL A 29 0.71 10.66 -7.62
CA VAL A 29 1.04 11.62 -8.69
C VAL A 29 0.33 12.97 -8.44
N ALA A 30 -0.97 12.94 -8.13
CA ALA A 30 -1.71 14.16 -7.81
C ALA A 30 -1.15 14.90 -6.58
N MET A 31 -0.67 14.18 -5.57
CA MET A 31 0.00 14.78 -4.41
C MET A 31 1.32 15.45 -4.78
N VAL A 32 2.15 14.79 -5.57
CA VAL A 32 3.45 15.33 -6.04
C VAL A 32 3.24 16.59 -6.90
N HIS A 33 2.12 16.67 -7.63
CA HIS A 33 1.74 17.85 -8.38
C HIS A 33 0.99 18.90 -7.56
N SER A 34 0.80 18.70 -6.25
CA SER A 34 0.00 19.56 -5.37
C SER A 34 -1.46 19.73 -5.83
N GLU A 35 -1.99 18.76 -6.57
CA GLU A 35 -3.37 18.74 -7.10
C GLU A 35 -4.35 18.11 -6.11
N ALA A 36 -3.88 17.26 -5.20
CA ALA A 36 -4.71 16.58 -4.22
C ALA A 36 -4.00 16.38 -2.88
N ALA A 37 -4.74 16.66 -1.80
CA ALA A 37 -4.33 16.36 -0.44
C ALA A 37 -5.18 15.20 0.09
N PRO A 38 -4.60 14.11 0.61
CA PRO A 38 -5.39 13.11 1.31
C PRO A 38 -6.04 13.75 2.53
N ILE A 39 -7.36 13.70 2.61
CA ILE A 39 -8.14 14.28 3.71
C ILE A 39 -7.62 13.69 5.03
N GLY A 40 -7.18 14.58 5.94
CA GLY A 40 -6.67 14.18 7.26
C GLY A 40 -5.16 13.97 7.35
N LEU A 41 -4.40 14.19 6.27
CA LEU A 41 -2.94 14.12 6.26
C LEU A 41 -2.23 15.50 6.14
N ALA A 42 -2.97 16.58 5.91
CA ALA A 42 -2.40 17.93 5.85
C ALA A 42 -1.70 18.32 7.17
N GLY A 43 -0.52 18.93 7.06
CA GLY A 43 0.34 19.32 8.17
C GLY A 43 1.01 18.15 8.89
N LYS A 44 1.01 16.95 8.33
CA LYS A 44 1.61 15.76 8.95
C LYS A 44 2.90 15.36 8.27
N ARG A 45 3.80 14.81 9.09
CA ARG A 45 4.99 14.08 8.63
C ARG A 45 4.65 12.60 8.57
N LEU A 46 4.99 11.95 7.46
CA LEU A 46 4.65 10.56 7.16
C LEU A 46 5.86 9.81 6.63
N ARG A 47 5.90 8.50 6.83
CA ARG A 47 6.85 7.59 6.17
C ARG A 47 6.21 7.10 4.87
N LEU A 48 6.88 7.36 3.76
CA LEU A 48 6.53 6.84 2.45
C LEU A 48 7.20 5.49 2.25
N VAL A 49 6.42 4.51 1.83
CA VAL A 49 6.86 3.15 1.53
C VAL A 49 6.49 2.83 0.09
N ASP A 50 7.47 2.48 -0.72
CA ASP A 50 7.26 2.04 -2.09
C ASP A 50 7.83 0.64 -2.29
N TRP A 51 6.93 -0.31 -2.60
CA TRP A 51 7.28 -1.71 -2.80
C TRP A 51 7.05 -2.09 -4.25
N TYR A 52 8.12 -2.52 -4.91
CA TYR A 52 8.04 -3.09 -6.24
C TYR A 52 7.88 -4.60 -6.12
N VAL A 53 6.70 -5.11 -6.45
CA VAL A 53 6.29 -6.49 -6.19
C VAL A 53 6.22 -7.25 -7.50
N ARG A 54 6.81 -8.44 -7.53
CA ARG A 54 6.65 -9.37 -8.64
C ARG A 54 5.30 -10.05 -8.54
N LEU A 55 4.58 -10.08 -9.66
CA LEU A 55 3.33 -10.79 -9.82
C LEU A 55 3.56 -12.09 -10.59
N LYS A 56 2.92 -13.16 -10.11
CA LYS A 56 2.82 -14.46 -10.76
C LYS A 56 1.36 -14.87 -10.81
N ASP A 57 0.87 -15.22 -12.00
CA ASP A 57 -0.57 -15.52 -12.22
C ASP A 57 -1.52 -14.40 -11.73
N GLY A 58 -1.05 -13.14 -11.77
CA GLY A 58 -1.81 -11.98 -11.28
C GLY A 58 -1.81 -11.80 -9.76
N CYS A 59 -1.15 -12.68 -9.01
CA CYS A 59 -1.01 -12.63 -7.56
C CYS A 59 0.37 -12.11 -7.16
N ALA A 60 0.45 -11.36 -6.06
CA ALA A 60 1.71 -10.92 -5.49
C ALA A 60 2.52 -12.13 -5.00
N GLU A 61 3.75 -12.30 -5.50
CA GLU A 61 4.62 -13.43 -5.16
C GLU A 61 5.65 -13.03 -4.08
N HIS A 62 6.43 -11.97 -4.35
CA HIS A 62 7.39 -11.42 -3.40
C HIS A 62 7.74 -9.97 -3.76
N VAL A 63 8.25 -9.23 -2.77
CA VAL A 63 8.78 -7.88 -2.96
C VAL A 63 10.17 -7.98 -3.61
N ALA A 64 10.33 -7.40 -4.79
CA ALA A 64 11.58 -7.36 -5.55
C ALA A 64 12.47 -6.17 -5.16
N SER A 65 11.86 -5.06 -4.74
CA SER A 65 12.56 -3.87 -4.25
C SER A 65 11.70 -3.10 -3.25
N GLU A 66 12.35 -2.51 -2.26
CA GLU A 66 11.72 -1.75 -1.19
C GLU A 66 12.42 -0.40 -1.07
N TRP A 67 11.63 0.67 -0.99
CA TRP A 67 12.11 2.01 -0.72
C TRP A 67 11.33 2.63 0.43
N TYR A 68 12.05 3.30 1.33
CA TYR A 68 11.50 3.96 2.51
C TYR A 68 12.09 5.37 2.65
N GLY A 69 11.25 6.35 2.92
CA GLY A 69 11.69 7.73 3.15
C GLY A 69 10.65 8.59 3.86
N TRP A 70 11.08 9.73 4.39
CA TRP A 70 10.19 10.68 5.04
C TRP A 70 9.61 11.70 4.07
N ILE A 71 8.33 12.00 4.24
CA ILE A 71 7.62 13.04 3.50
C ILE A 71 6.87 13.93 4.48
N HIS A 72 6.69 15.19 4.11
CA HIS A 72 5.86 16.13 4.83
C HIS A 72 4.76 16.62 3.90
N ILE A 73 3.51 16.54 4.35
CA ILE A 73 2.39 17.15 3.67
C ILE A 73 2.13 18.47 4.39
N ASP A 74 2.28 19.59 3.69
CA ASP A 74 2.05 20.90 4.31
C ASP A 74 0.57 21.14 4.64
N ALA A 75 0.27 22.27 5.26
CA ALA A 75 -1.10 22.62 5.64
C ALA A 75 -2.03 22.83 4.43
N GLU A 76 -1.47 23.09 3.25
CA GLU A 76 -2.19 23.23 1.97
C GLU A 76 -2.37 21.86 1.28
N GLY A 77 -1.72 20.82 1.81
CA GLY A 77 -1.81 19.47 1.29
C GLY A 77 -0.76 19.13 0.24
N CYS A 78 0.25 19.98 0.05
CA CYS A 78 1.31 19.75 -0.92
C CYS A 78 2.32 18.76 -0.38
N TYR A 79 2.78 17.87 -1.27
CA TYR A 79 3.86 16.94 -0.99
C TYR A 79 5.20 17.66 -0.96
N HIS A 80 5.93 17.51 0.14
CA HIS A 80 7.33 17.90 0.25
C HIS A 80 8.17 16.67 0.65
N PRO A 81 9.16 16.26 -0.16
CA PRO A 81 10.12 15.27 0.31
C PRO A 81 10.83 15.85 1.54
N SER A 82 10.84 15.12 2.66
CA SER A 82 11.35 15.66 3.91
C SER A 82 12.88 15.73 3.85
N THR A 83 13.40 16.89 3.47
CA THR A 83 14.73 17.36 3.86
C THR A 83 14.57 18.40 4.96
N LEU A 84 13.79 18.10 6.00
CA LEU A 84 13.56 19.05 7.08
C LEU A 84 14.89 19.32 7.81
N PRO A 85 15.19 20.58 8.17
CA PRO A 85 16.46 20.94 8.82
C PRO A 85 16.65 20.31 10.22
N ASN A 86 15.57 19.80 10.83
CA ASN A 86 15.60 19.05 12.10
C ASN A 86 15.43 17.53 11.92
N ASP A 87 15.36 17.05 10.68
CA ASP A 87 15.44 15.62 10.42
C ASP A 87 16.88 15.17 10.77
N PRO A 88 17.07 14.03 11.47
CA PRO A 88 18.38 13.38 11.44
C PRO A 88 18.77 13.24 9.96
N PRO A 89 20.01 13.56 9.58
CA PRO A 89 20.42 13.48 8.18
C PRO A 89 20.08 12.09 7.66
N ALA A 90 19.31 12.02 6.57
CA ALA A 90 18.89 10.76 5.97
C ALA A 90 20.11 9.86 5.83
N VAL A 91 20.19 8.81 6.66
CA VAL A 91 21.26 7.83 6.57
C VAL A 91 20.85 6.88 5.46
N LEU A 92 20.98 7.38 4.24
CA LEU A 92 20.70 6.61 3.04
C LEU A 92 21.73 5.50 2.95
N ASN A 93 21.29 4.27 3.21
CA ASN A 93 22.16 3.12 3.01
C ASN A 93 22.41 2.88 1.51
N SER A 94 23.20 1.86 1.16
CA SER A 94 23.53 1.52 -0.23
C SER A 94 22.32 1.22 -1.14
N ARG A 95 21.10 1.15 -0.59
CA ARG A 95 19.83 0.98 -1.31
C ARG A 95 18.98 2.25 -1.34
N ASN A 96 19.52 3.41 -0.94
CA ASN A 96 18.82 4.69 -0.89
C ASN A 96 17.61 4.68 0.06
N ILE A 97 17.70 3.88 1.14
CA ILE A 97 16.68 3.73 2.18
C ILE A 97 17.09 4.56 3.39
N ASP A 98 16.16 5.37 3.91
CA ASP A 98 16.33 6.04 5.19
C ASP A 98 16.01 5.05 6.34
N GLU A 99 17.01 4.67 7.12
CA GLU A 99 16.86 3.72 8.24
C GLU A 99 15.89 4.22 9.31
N THR A 100 15.71 5.53 9.45
CA THR A 100 14.77 6.12 10.41
C THR A 100 13.32 6.06 9.93
N ALA A 101 13.10 5.84 8.63
CA ALA A 101 11.79 5.69 8.02
C ALA A 101 11.34 4.23 7.92
N LEU A 102 12.14 3.28 8.43
CA LEU A 102 11.78 1.86 8.40
C LEU A 102 10.48 1.61 9.19
N PRO A 103 9.56 0.80 8.65
CA PRO A 103 8.43 0.32 9.41
C PRO A 103 8.93 -0.63 10.51
N THR A 104 8.21 -0.65 11.63
CA THR A 104 8.32 -1.69 12.66
C THR A 104 7.85 -3.03 12.10
N ASP A 105 8.20 -4.14 12.78
CA ASP A 105 7.76 -5.48 12.37
C ASP A 105 6.23 -5.59 12.26
N GLU A 106 5.48 -4.99 13.19
CA GLU A 106 4.01 -4.98 13.15
C GLU A 106 3.46 -4.18 11.96
N GLU A 107 4.06 -3.05 11.64
CA GLU A 107 3.67 -2.23 10.49
C GLU A 107 3.98 -2.95 9.17
N ARG A 108 5.12 -3.64 9.11
CA ARG A 108 5.51 -4.47 7.98
C ARG A 108 4.54 -5.62 7.76
N GLU A 109 4.13 -6.31 8.82
CA GLU A 109 3.10 -7.36 8.72
C GLU A 109 1.79 -6.81 8.15
N ARG A 110 1.35 -5.62 8.58
CA ARG A 110 0.16 -4.95 8.03
C ARG A 110 0.31 -4.60 6.55
N LEU A 111 1.48 -4.13 6.12
CA LEU A 111 1.79 -3.88 4.71
C LEU A 111 1.75 -5.17 3.88
N GLU A 112 2.36 -6.24 4.40
CA GLU A 112 2.35 -7.56 3.74
C GLU A 112 0.93 -8.12 3.61
N LEU A 113 0.07 -7.95 4.63
CA LEU A 113 -1.33 -8.35 4.56
C LEU A 113 -2.10 -7.59 3.46
N LEU A 114 -1.80 -6.31 3.22
CA LEU A 114 -2.44 -5.53 2.16
C LEU A 114 -1.99 -5.95 0.75
N VAL A 115 -0.73 -6.38 0.59
CA VAL A 115 -0.15 -6.78 -0.70
C VAL A 115 -0.43 -8.24 -1.03
N PHE A 116 -0.21 -9.15 -0.07
CA PHE A 116 -0.28 -10.61 -0.25
C PHE A 116 -1.59 -11.22 0.28
N GLY A 117 -2.21 -10.61 1.29
CA GLY A 117 -3.43 -11.12 1.92
C GLY A 117 -4.72 -10.91 1.11
N LYS A 118 -4.67 -10.15 0.01
CA LYS A 118 -5.84 -9.83 -0.82
C LYS A 118 -6.39 -11.00 -1.65
N THR A 119 -5.77 -12.18 -1.55
CA THR A 119 -6.14 -13.38 -2.32
C THR A 119 -7.22 -14.26 -1.65
N LEU A 120 -7.85 -13.82 -0.55
CA LEU A 120 -8.93 -14.58 0.13
C LEU A 120 -10.24 -13.79 0.28
N SER A 121 -10.68 -13.08 -0.75
CA SER A 121 -12.08 -12.65 -0.83
C SER A 121 -12.60 -12.68 -2.27
N SER A 122 -12.73 -13.88 -2.79
CA SER A 122 -13.74 -14.23 -3.79
C SER A 122 -13.96 -15.75 -3.78
N THR A 123 -14.35 -16.29 -2.62
CA THR A 123 -15.32 -17.38 -2.61
C THR A 123 -16.66 -16.77 -2.21
N GLU A 124 -17.17 -15.88 -3.07
CA GLU A 124 -18.61 -15.77 -3.21
C GLU A 124 -19.04 -17.06 -3.93
N THR A 125 -19.15 -18.14 -3.15
CA THR A 125 -19.86 -19.33 -3.59
C THR A 125 -21.28 -18.86 -3.82
N THR A 126 -21.65 -18.78 -5.09
CA THR A 126 -23.01 -18.62 -5.56
C THR A 126 -23.87 -19.68 -4.89
N GLU A 127 -24.48 -19.35 -3.76
CA GLU A 127 -25.68 -20.04 -3.31
C GLU A 127 -26.79 -19.63 -4.28
N GLU A 128 -26.94 -20.41 -5.35
CA GLU A 128 -28.10 -20.37 -6.25
C GLU A 128 -29.34 -20.62 -5.38
N ARG A 129 -29.92 -19.54 -4.84
CA ARG A 129 -31.21 -19.56 -4.16
C ARG A 129 -32.30 -19.61 -5.22
N GLY A 130 -33.22 -20.57 -5.09
CA GLY A 130 -34.45 -20.56 -5.87
C GLY A 130 -35.28 -19.28 -5.62
N PRO A 131 -36.33 -19.03 -6.42
CA PRO A 131 -37.11 -17.79 -6.36
C PRO A 131 -37.75 -17.48 -4.99
N ASP A 132 -37.84 -18.47 -4.09
CA ASP A 132 -38.37 -18.35 -2.73
C ASP A 132 -37.29 -18.37 -1.63
N GLY A 133 -36.01 -18.30 -1.99
CA GLY A 133 -34.90 -18.28 -1.03
C GLY A 133 -34.56 -19.62 -0.37
N VAL A 134 -35.08 -20.73 -0.90
CA VAL A 134 -34.82 -22.09 -0.39
C VAL A 134 -33.61 -22.71 -1.09
N PRO A 135 -32.68 -23.35 -0.36
CA PRO A 135 -31.56 -24.11 -0.93
C PRO A 135 -32.03 -25.24 -1.85
N LEU A 136 -31.43 -25.36 -3.03
CA LEU A 136 -31.81 -26.33 -4.08
C LEU A 136 -31.61 -27.80 -3.66
N ASP A 137 -30.76 -28.08 -2.66
CA ASP A 137 -30.52 -29.42 -2.11
C ASP A 137 -31.72 -30.02 -1.38
N LEU A 138 -32.70 -29.18 -0.98
CA LEU A 138 -33.93 -29.61 -0.32
C LEU A 138 -35.04 -30.02 -1.29
N TYR A 139 -34.85 -29.87 -2.60
CA TYR A 139 -35.81 -30.30 -3.63
C TYR A 139 -35.61 -31.75 -4.09
N SER A 140 -34.64 -32.48 -3.52
CA SER A 140 -34.45 -33.90 -3.81
C SER A 140 -35.02 -34.76 -2.69
N GLY A 141 -36.33 -34.99 -2.73
CA GLY A 141 -37.08 -35.89 -1.85
C GLY A 141 -38.34 -36.40 -2.53
#